data_AF-A0A356KTR7-F1
#
_entry.id   AF-A0A356KTR7-F1
#
_cell.length_a   1.000
_cell.length_b   1.000
_cell.length_c   1.000
_cell.angle_alpha   90.00
_cell.angle_beta   90.00
_cell.angle_gamma   90.00
#
_symmetry.space_group_name_H-M   'P 1'
#
loop_
_entity.id
_entity.type
_entity.pdbx_description
1 polymer ?
#
loop_
_entity_poly.entity_id
_entity_poly.type
_entity_poly.pdbx_seq_one_letter_code
_entity_poly.pdbx_strand_id
1 'polypeptide(L)'
;GGCSSVETLLVTSPALARRPEVSRALRGAEAVFLAGGDQATYLAAWRDTPVQRELQAAWQRGAVLGGTSAGCAVLGELVFSAARGTIRSREALADPHAPRVQLTRRFLRLPPLVGVLTDTHFSRRERLGRLVAFLARAQREGWAARPVGLGIDEATALVVDPRGKAAVLGRGCVSVVRLLEPGRVRAGQPLTGTRVEVTRLRAGHVLELPEARHALPTRERSVSAGRLSER
;
A
#
# COMPACT_ATOMS: atom_id res chain seq x y z
N GLY A 1 -4.80 -26.66 -11.23
CA GLY A 1 -4.04 -26.56 -9.97
C GLY A 1 -5.03 -26.62 -8.82
N GLY A 2 -4.72 -27.40 -7.79
CA GLY A 2 -5.52 -27.51 -6.57
C GLY A 2 -4.67 -27.19 -5.35
N CYS A 3 -5.29 -27.06 -4.19
CA CYS A 3 -4.60 -26.84 -2.92
C CYS A 3 -4.64 -28.14 -2.11
N SER A 4 -3.50 -28.56 -1.56
CA SER A 4 -3.40 -29.78 -0.73
C SER A 4 -3.95 -29.56 0.69
N SER A 5 -3.99 -28.32 1.19
CA SER A 5 -4.56 -27.96 2.49
C SER A 5 -4.89 -26.47 2.59
N VAL A 6 -6.01 -26.11 3.21
CA VAL A 6 -6.37 -24.72 3.50
C VAL A 6 -6.65 -24.57 4.99
N GLU A 7 -6.05 -23.56 5.62
CA GLU A 7 -6.29 -23.20 7.01
C GLU A 7 -6.69 -21.73 7.12
N THR A 8 -7.72 -21.44 7.92
CA THR A 8 -8.16 -20.06 8.18
C THR A 8 -7.77 -19.68 9.61
N LEU A 9 -6.96 -18.65 9.75
CA LEU A 9 -6.46 -18.17 11.05
C LEU A 9 -7.08 -16.81 11.38
N LEU A 10 -7.87 -16.75 12.45
CA LEU A 10 -8.36 -15.49 13.00
C LEU A 10 -7.38 -14.98 14.06
N VAL A 11 -6.47 -14.09 13.65
CA VAL A 11 -5.43 -13.55 14.53
C VAL A 11 -5.67 -12.06 14.76
N THR A 12 -6.53 -11.72 15.71
CA THR A 12 -7.00 -10.33 15.94
C THR A 12 -6.37 -9.64 17.15
N SER A 13 -5.46 -10.31 17.86
CA SER A 13 -4.79 -9.74 19.04
C SER A 13 -3.33 -10.20 19.14
N PRO A 14 -2.48 -9.47 19.88
CA PRO A 14 -1.11 -9.90 20.14
C PRO A 14 -1.00 -11.25 20.85
N ALA A 15 -1.96 -11.58 21.72
CA ALA A 15 -2.01 -12.87 22.40
C ALA A 15 -2.23 -14.02 21.40
N LEU A 16 -3.15 -13.84 20.45
CA LEU A 16 -3.37 -14.81 19.36
C LEU A 16 -2.16 -14.89 18.44
N ALA A 17 -1.50 -13.76 18.13
CA ALA A 17 -0.33 -13.73 17.26
C ALA A 17 0.92 -14.40 17.87
N ARG A 18 0.91 -14.67 19.19
CA ARG A 18 1.99 -15.37 19.90
C ARG A 18 1.71 -16.86 20.08
N ARG A 19 0.55 -17.35 19.63
CA ARG A 19 0.19 -18.77 19.73
C ARG A 19 1.10 -19.63 18.83
N PRO A 20 1.71 -20.71 19.35
CA PRO A 20 2.62 -21.56 18.58
C PRO A 20 1.99 -22.17 17.32
N GLU A 21 0.69 -22.48 17.36
CA GLU A 21 -0.05 -23.03 16.22
C GLU A 21 -0.09 -22.09 15.02
N VAL A 22 -0.26 -20.78 15.23
CA VAL A 22 -0.26 -19.78 14.16
C VAL A 22 1.12 -19.75 13.48
N SER A 23 2.20 -19.78 14.27
CA SER A 23 3.56 -19.82 13.72
C SER A 23 3.83 -21.12 12.98
N ARG A 24 3.30 -22.26 13.45
CA ARG A 24 3.45 -23.56 12.79
C ARG A 24 2.78 -23.57 11.42
N ALA A 25 1.55 -23.06 11.33
CA ALA A 25 0.84 -22.94 10.06
C ALA A 25 1.61 -22.04 9.06
N LEU A 26 2.09 -20.87 9.50
CA LEU A 26 2.86 -19.96 8.64
C LEU A 26 4.22 -20.53 8.18
N ARG A 27 4.83 -21.43 8.96
CA ARG A 27 6.08 -22.11 8.55
C ARG A 27 5.89 -23.11 7.42
N GLY A 28 4.72 -23.75 7.35
CA GLY A 28 4.38 -24.70 6.27
C GLY A 28 3.72 -24.05 5.05
N ALA A 29 3.31 -22.79 5.14
CA ALA A 29 2.56 -22.13 4.08
C ALA A 29 3.42 -21.79 2.84
N GLU A 30 2.94 -22.19 1.67
CA GLU A 30 3.47 -21.81 0.34
C GLU A 30 2.79 -20.54 -0.21
N ALA A 31 1.61 -20.21 0.32
CA ALA A 31 0.92 -18.96 0.07
C ALA A 31 0.21 -18.49 1.34
N VAL A 32 0.24 -17.19 1.60
CA VAL A 32 -0.51 -16.55 2.68
C VAL A 32 -1.33 -15.41 2.09
N PHE A 33 -2.65 -15.45 2.31
CA PHE A 33 -3.56 -14.43 1.80
C PHE A 33 -4.17 -13.63 2.95
N LEU A 34 -3.94 -12.32 2.95
CA LEU A 34 -4.43 -11.39 3.96
C LEU A 34 -5.82 -10.86 3.56
N ALA A 35 -6.83 -11.21 4.34
CA ALA A 35 -8.20 -10.79 4.09
C ALA A 35 -8.42 -9.27 4.23
N GLY A 36 -9.58 -8.81 3.78
CA GLY A 36 -10.04 -7.45 4.05
C GLY A 36 -10.42 -7.25 5.53
N GLY A 37 -10.74 -6.01 5.90
CA GLY A 37 -11.06 -5.65 7.28
C GLY A 37 -10.47 -4.28 7.61
N ASP A 38 -9.84 -4.17 8.77
CA ASP A 38 -9.13 -2.98 9.22
C ASP A 38 -7.62 -3.23 9.30
N GLN A 39 -6.84 -2.45 8.55
CA GLN A 39 -5.38 -2.57 8.58
C GLN A 39 -4.76 -2.14 9.91
N ALA A 40 -5.47 -1.37 10.75
CA ALA A 40 -5.04 -1.08 12.12
C ALA A 40 -4.96 -2.36 12.95
N THR A 41 -5.87 -3.32 12.74
CA THR A 41 -5.87 -4.61 13.44
C THR A 41 -4.63 -5.43 13.09
N TYR A 42 -4.25 -5.51 11.81
CA TYR A 42 -3.02 -6.19 11.41
C TYR A 42 -1.80 -5.58 12.10
N LEU A 43 -1.69 -4.25 12.06
CA LEU A 43 -0.55 -3.56 12.65
C LEU A 43 -0.51 -3.68 14.18
N ALA A 44 -1.65 -3.56 14.86
CA ALA A 44 -1.72 -3.65 16.32
C ALA A 44 -1.54 -5.09 16.83
N ALA A 45 -2.08 -6.09 16.12
CA ALA A 45 -2.02 -7.47 16.55
C ALA A 45 -0.70 -8.15 16.17
N TRP A 46 -0.11 -7.83 15.01
CA TRP A 46 0.96 -8.65 14.43
C TRP A 46 2.34 -8.01 14.50
N ARG A 47 2.43 -6.69 14.58
CA ARG A 47 3.73 -6.00 14.69
C ARG A 47 4.44 -6.43 15.98
N ASP A 48 5.74 -6.68 15.87
CA ASP A 48 6.61 -7.13 16.96
C ASP A 48 6.13 -8.43 17.62
N THR A 49 5.47 -9.29 16.82
CA THR A 49 5.03 -10.64 17.21
C THR A 49 5.63 -11.70 16.29
N PRO A 50 5.54 -12.99 16.66
CA PRO A 50 5.93 -14.08 15.77
C PRO A 50 5.27 -14.02 14.40
N VAL A 51 4.00 -13.60 14.27
CA VAL A 51 3.31 -13.54 12.97
C VAL A 51 4.05 -12.67 11.96
N GLN A 52 4.46 -11.44 12.33
CA GLN A 52 5.23 -10.58 11.41
C GLN A 52 6.53 -11.25 10.97
N ARG A 53 7.24 -11.88 11.92
CA ARG A 53 8.48 -12.62 11.67
C ARG A 53 8.26 -13.80 10.73
N GLU A 54 7.21 -14.59 10.96
CA GLU A 54 6.90 -15.78 10.15
C GLU A 54 6.37 -15.41 8.76
N LEU A 55 5.64 -14.32 8.60
CA LEU A 55 5.26 -13.77 7.29
C LEU A 55 6.51 -13.36 6.49
N GLN A 56 7.44 -12.66 7.13
CA GLN A 56 8.71 -12.29 6.51
C GLN A 56 9.52 -13.54 6.11
N ALA A 57 9.60 -14.53 7.01
CA ALA A 57 10.29 -15.79 6.74
C ALA A 57 9.61 -16.59 5.63
N ALA A 58 8.27 -16.62 5.56
CA ALA A 58 7.53 -17.29 4.50
C ALA A 58 7.88 -16.71 3.13
N TRP A 59 7.86 -15.38 3.00
CA TRP A 59 8.29 -14.72 1.77
C TRP A 59 9.75 -15.04 1.41
N GLN A 60 10.66 -15.02 2.39
CA GLN A 60 12.08 -15.37 2.17
C GLN A 60 12.29 -16.82 1.70
N ARG A 61 11.41 -17.74 2.11
CA ARG A 61 11.40 -19.14 1.63
C ARG A 61 10.80 -19.29 0.22
N GLY A 62 10.25 -18.21 -0.36
CA GLY A 62 9.61 -18.22 -1.68
C GLY A 62 8.09 -18.35 -1.63
N ALA A 63 7.46 -18.27 -0.45
CA ALA A 63 6.00 -18.27 -0.36
C ALA A 63 5.40 -16.99 -0.95
N VAL A 64 4.21 -17.12 -1.55
CA VAL A 64 3.47 -15.98 -2.10
C VAL A 64 2.71 -15.27 -0.98
N LEU A 65 2.91 -13.95 -0.84
CA LEU A 65 2.08 -13.11 0.02
C LEU A 65 1.07 -12.34 -0.84
N GLY A 66 -0.22 -12.53 -0.57
CA GLY A 66 -1.31 -11.81 -1.21
C GLY A 66 -2.17 -11.09 -0.20
N GLY A 67 -2.95 -10.11 -0.64
CA GLY A 67 -3.91 -9.46 0.24
C GLY A 67 -4.93 -8.61 -0.50
N THR A 68 -6.10 -8.45 0.10
CA THR A 68 -7.18 -7.60 -0.42
C THR A 68 -7.54 -6.51 0.58
N SER A 69 -7.93 -5.34 0.07
CA SER A 69 -8.35 -4.19 0.90
C SER A 69 -7.31 -3.83 1.98
N ALA A 70 -7.64 -4.01 3.27
CA ALA A 70 -6.71 -3.86 4.40
C ALA A 70 -5.49 -4.79 4.34
N GLY A 71 -5.66 -6.03 3.89
CA GLY A 71 -4.56 -6.98 3.72
C GLY A 71 -3.57 -6.53 2.65
N CYS A 72 -4.04 -5.85 1.59
CA CYS A 72 -3.17 -5.24 0.58
C CYS A 72 -2.41 -4.02 1.14
N ALA A 73 -3.06 -3.22 2.00
CA ALA A 73 -2.47 -2.01 2.57
C ALA A 73 -1.20 -2.30 3.39
N VAL A 74 -1.14 -3.46 4.07
CA VAL A 74 0.01 -3.83 4.92
C VAL A 74 1.15 -4.51 4.17
N LEU A 75 1.01 -4.77 2.86
CA LEU A 75 2.09 -5.32 2.03
C LEU A 75 3.10 -4.26 1.56
N GLY A 76 2.66 -3.01 1.40
CA GLY A 76 3.57 -1.90 1.06
C GLY A 76 4.56 -1.61 2.18
N GLU A 77 5.76 -1.10 1.85
CA GLU A 77 6.68 -0.65 2.90
C GLU A 77 6.08 0.53 3.68
N LEU A 78 5.41 1.45 2.97
CA LEU A 78 4.68 2.57 3.53
C LEU A 78 3.20 2.18 3.68
N VAL A 79 2.63 2.40 4.86
CA VAL A 79 1.28 1.91 5.18
C VAL A 79 0.43 3.04 5.76
N PHE A 80 -0.75 3.26 5.18
CA PHE A 80 -1.80 4.04 5.82
C PHE A 80 -2.54 3.17 6.84
N SER A 81 -2.19 3.31 8.12
CA SER A 81 -2.65 2.43 9.21
C SER A 81 -4.14 2.55 9.54
N ALA A 82 -4.79 3.66 9.18
CA ALA A 82 -6.18 3.95 9.56
C ALA A 82 -6.51 3.81 11.06
N ALA A 83 -5.52 3.87 11.96
CA ALA A 83 -5.71 3.69 13.40
C ALA A 83 -6.67 4.71 14.05
N ARG A 84 -6.93 5.83 13.37
CA ARG A 84 -7.92 6.86 13.75
C ARG A 84 -9.05 6.97 12.72
N GLY A 85 -9.36 5.87 12.05
CA GLY A 85 -10.30 5.80 10.94
C GLY A 85 -9.74 6.26 9.60
N THR A 86 -10.56 6.14 8.56
CA THR A 86 -10.21 6.59 7.21
C THR A 86 -10.23 8.12 7.10
N ILE A 87 -9.53 8.63 6.07
CA ILE A 87 -9.58 10.03 5.64
C ILE A 87 -9.93 10.11 4.15
N ARG A 88 -10.71 11.12 3.74
CA ARG A 88 -11.05 11.38 2.33
C ARG A 88 -10.00 12.27 1.68
N SER A 89 -9.97 12.27 0.34
CA SER A 89 -9.02 13.06 -0.44
C SER A 89 -9.02 14.55 -0.10
N ARG A 90 -10.21 15.16 0.01
CA ARG A 90 -10.32 16.60 0.36
C ARG A 90 -9.71 16.92 1.72
N GLU A 91 -9.95 16.08 2.73
CA GLU A 91 -9.43 16.28 4.08
C GLU A 91 -7.91 16.10 4.13
N ALA A 92 -7.39 15.05 3.50
CA ALA A 92 -5.96 14.77 3.46
C ALA A 92 -5.16 15.84 2.69
N LEU A 93 -5.75 16.42 1.64
CA LEU A 93 -5.16 17.53 0.91
C LEU A 93 -5.26 18.87 1.67
N ALA A 94 -6.29 19.06 2.49
CA ALA A 94 -6.47 20.25 3.31
C ALA A 94 -5.49 20.31 4.50
N ASP A 95 -5.08 19.16 5.03
CA ASP A 95 -4.01 19.06 6.02
C ASP A 95 -3.34 17.68 5.93
N PRO A 96 -2.14 17.56 5.31
CA PRO A 96 -1.40 16.31 5.24
C PRO A 96 -0.93 15.78 6.60
N HIS A 97 -1.00 16.58 7.66
CA HIS A 97 -0.71 16.18 9.04
C HIS A 97 -1.99 16.00 9.88
N ALA A 98 -3.17 16.02 9.27
CA ALA A 98 -4.42 15.85 10.00
C ALA A 98 -4.35 14.60 10.89
N PRO A 99 -4.99 14.58 12.07
CA PRO A 99 -4.90 13.46 12.99
C PRO A 99 -5.27 12.10 12.39
N ARG A 100 -6.06 12.06 11.31
CA ARG A 100 -6.42 10.81 10.61
C ARG A 100 -5.40 10.38 9.55
N VAL A 101 -4.40 11.18 9.19
CA VAL A 101 -3.28 10.80 8.31
C VAL A 101 -2.25 9.99 9.11
N GLN A 102 -2.64 8.77 9.49
CA GLN A 102 -1.82 7.88 10.29
C GLN A 102 -0.98 6.97 9.40
N LEU A 103 0.23 7.41 9.05
CA LEU A 103 1.19 6.63 8.26
C LEU A 103 2.15 5.87 9.18
N THR A 104 2.52 4.67 8.77
CA THR A 104 3.60 3.88 9.39
C THR A 104 4.42 3.20 8.30
N ARG A 105 5.48 2.50 8.67
CA ARG A 105 6.32 1.77 7.73
C ARG A 105 6.92 0.49 8.30
N ARG A 106 7.56 -0.29 7.43
CA ARG A 106 8.41 -1.44 7.77
C ARG A 106 7.67 -2.51 8.60
N PHE A 107 6.41 -2.76 8.25
CA PHE A 107 5.70 -3.94 8.77
C PHE A 107 6.24 -5.21 8.10
N LEU A 108 6.26 -5.24 6.78
CA LEU A 108 6.99 -6.24 6.00
C LEU A 108 8.12 -5.56 5.23
N ARG A 109 9.21 -6.31 4.98
CA ARG A 109 10.35 -5.87 4.18
C ARG A 109 10.38 -6.72 2.91
N LEU A 110 9.64 -6.28 1.91
CA LEU A 110 9.56 -6.89 0.59
C LEU A 110 10.37 -5.99 -0.36
N PRO A 111 11.56 -6.40 -0.85
CA PRO A 111 12.43 -5.56 -1.68
C PRO A 111 11.74 -4.94 -2.90
N PRO A 112 10.86 -5.66 -3.64
CA PRO A 112 10.07 -5.04 -4.71
C PRO A 112 9.17 -3.88 -4.26
N LEU A 113 8.78 -3.81 -2.98
CA LEU A 113 7.82 -2.81 -2.46
C LEU A 113 8.48 -1.75 -1.57
N VAL A 114 9.81 -1.61 -1.63
CA VAL A 114 10.53 -0.52 -0.94
C VAL A 114 10.04 0.84 -1.46
N GLY A 115 9.71 1.76 -0.55
CA GLY A 115 9.17 3.07 -0.86
C GLY A 115 7.76 3.06 -1.45
N VAL A 116 7.10 1.90 -1.53
CA VAL A 116 5.76 1.76 -2.11
C VAL A 116 4.68 1.88 -1.04
N LEU A 117 3.64 2.66 -1.35
CA LEU A 117 2.41 2.79 -0.59
C LEU A 117 1.23 2.27 -1.42
N THR A 118 0.50 1.27 -0.93
CA THR A 118 -0.69 0.72 -1.59
C THR A 118 -1.99 1.33 -1.04
N ASP A 119 -2.93 1.63 -1.93
CA ASP A 119 -4.27 2.11 -1.57
C ASP A 119 -5.34 1.40 -2.41
N THR A 120 -6.32 0.78 -1.76
CA THR A 120 -7.33 -0.08 -2.41
C THR A 120 -8.67 0.62 -2.61
N HIS A 121 -9.62 -0.01 -3.33
CA HIS A 121 -10.92 0.58 -3.68
C HIS A 121 -10.77 1.96 -4.33
N PHE A 122 -9.71 2.12 -5.11
CA PHE A 122 -9.07 3.41 -5.33
C PHE A 122 -9.96 4.39 -6.10
N SER A 123 -10.37 4.02 -7.32
CA SER A 123 -11.20 4.89 -8.16
C SER A 123 -12.61 5.06 -7.59
N ARG A 124 -13.24 3.97 -7.12
CA ARG A 124 -14.60 3.99 -6.55
C ARG A 124 -14.76 4.95 -5.37
N ARG A 125 -13.69 5.18 -4.61
CA ARG A 125 -13.68 6.06 -3.43
C ARG A 125 -12.90 7.35 -3.64
N GLU A 126 -12.56 7.68 -4.90
CA GLU A 126 -11.91 8.92 -5.30
C GLU A 126 -10.61 9.21 -4.52
N ARG A 127 -9.79 8.18 -4.33
CA ARG A 127 -8.66 8.18 -3.37
C ARG A 127 -7.35 8.79 -3.90
N LEU A 128 -7.36 9.36 -5.09
CA LEU A 128 -6.15 9.97 -5.67
C LEU A 128 -5.58 11.09 -4.78
N GLY A 129 -6.42 12.03 -4.34
CA GLY A 129 -5.94 13.15 -3.52
C GLY A 129 -5.32 12.72 -2.20
N ARG A 130 -5.91 11.75 -1.48
CA ARG A 130 -5.32 11.26 -0.24
C ARG A 130 -4.02 10.50 -0.47
N LEU A 131 -3.92 9.73 -1.56
CA LEU A 131 -2.67 9.03 -1.90
C LEU A 131 -1.56 10.04 -2.18
N VAL A 132 -1.83 11.11 -2.94
CA VAL A 132 -0.88 12.21 -3.17
C VAL A 132 -0.43 12.84 -1.85
N ALA A 133 -1.36 13.14 -0.94
CA ALA A 133 -1.02 13.69 0.37
C ALA A 133 -0.13 12.74 1.19
N PHE A 134 -0.41 11.43 1.17
CA PHE A 134 0.39 10.43 1.88
C PHE A 134 1.81 10.33 1.33
N LEU A 135 1.98 10.33 0.00
CA LEU A 135 3.30 10.30 -0.63
C LEU A 135 4.09 11.55 -0.28
N ALA A 136 3.48 12.73 -0.39
CA ALA A 136 4.13 14.01 -0.08
C ALA A 136 4.55 14.05 1.40
N ARG A 137 3.68 13.58 2.31
CA ARG A 137 3.98 13.42 3.74
C ARG A 137 5.15 12.47 3.98
N ALA A 138 5.16 11.30 3.35
CA ALA A 138 6.22 10.31 3.51
C ALA A 138 7.57 10.81 2.96
N GLN A 139 7.58 11.50 1.82
CA GLN A 139 8.81 12.10 1.27
C GLN A 139 9.32 13.22 2.17
N ARG A 140 8.43 14.08 2.70
CA ARG A 140 8.80 15.16 3.62
C ARG A 140 9.47 14.64 4.90
N GLU A 141 9.03 13.50 5.41
CA GLU A 141 9.63 12.83 6.57
C GLU A 141 10.93 12.08 6.26
N GLY A 142 11.40 12.10 5.01
CA GLY A 142 12.57 11.35 4.58
C GLY A 142 12.37 9.83 4.66
N TRP A 143 11.12 9.34 4.62
CA TRP A 143 10.87 7.91 4.74
C TRP A 143 11.23 7.15 3.47
N ALA A 144 11.07 7.81 2.32
CA ALA A 144 11.54 7.38 1.01
C ALA A 144 11.87 8.63 0.18
N ALA A 145 12.99 8.61 -0.55
CA ALA A 145 13.40 9.75 -1.37
C ALA A 145 12.45 9.99 -2.56
N ARG A 146 11.89 8.91 -3.11
CA ARG A 146 10.95 8.90 -4.24
C ARG A 146 9.84 7.88 -3.98
N PRO A 147 8.87 8.17 -3.09
CA PRO A 147 7.82 7.22 -2.78
C PRO A 147 6.91 7.01 -4.01
N VAL A 148 6.44 5.78 -4.18
CA VAL A 148 5.51 5.39 -5.24
C VAL A 148 4.17 5.03 -4.63
N GLY A 149 3.09 5.61 -5.16
CA GLY A 149 1.73 5.23 -4.81
C GLY A 149 1.15 4.24 -5.80
N LEU A 150 0.53 3.17 -5.30
CA LEU A 150 -0.22 2.21 -6.10
C LEU A 150 -1.68 2.21 -5.67
N GLY A 151 -2.53 2.87 -6.45
CA GLY A 151 -3.97 2.88 -6.30
C GLY A 151 -4.63 1.70 -7.02
N ILE A 152 -5.12 0.71 -6.30
CA ILE A 152 -5.67 -0.53 -6.85
C ILE A 152 -7.21 -0.51 -6.79
N ASP A 153 -7.85 -0.68 -7.94
CA ASP A 153 -9.31 -0.74 -8.05
C ASP A 153 -9.89 -2.07 -7.52
N GLU A 154 -11.22 -2.11 -7.38
CA GLU A 154 -11.94 -3.34 -7.06
C GLU A 154 -11.84 -4.36 -8.20
N ALA A 155 -11.79 -5.66 -7.85
CA ALA A 155 -11.61 -6.75 -8.80
C ALA A 155 -10.35 -6.59 -9.70
N THR A 156 -9.29 -6.01 -9.13
CA THR A 156 -7.97 -5.81 -9.77
C THR A 156 -6.87 -6.27 -8.83
N ALA A 157 -5.81 -6.85 -9.38
CA ALA A 157 -4.60 -7.22 -8.66
C ALA A 157 -3.36 -6.72 -9.41
N LEU A 158 -2.32 -6.41 -8.64
CA LEU A 158 -0.97 -6.29 -9.18
C LEU A 158 -0.15 -7.46 -8.65
N VAL A 159 0.27 -8.34 -9.54
CA VAL A 159 1.12 -9.49 -9.20
C VAL A 159 2.57 -9.05 -9.41
N VAL A 160 3.41 -9.21 -8.38
CA VAL A 160 4.80 -8.75 -8.37
C VAL A 160 5.70 -9.95 -8.12
N ASP A 161 6.69 -10.16 -8.98
CA ASP A 161 7.70 -11.20 -8.77
C ASP A 161 8.82 -10.71 -7.82
N PRO A 162 9.70 -11.60 -7.33
CA PRO A 162 10.80 -11.22 -6.43
C PRO A 162 11.82 -10.25 -7.04
N ARG A 163 11.86 -10.13 -8.38
CA ARG A 163 12.75 -9.21 -9.12
C ARG A 163 12.10 -7.84 -9.35
N GLY A 164 10.85 -7.66 -8.94
CA GLY A 164 10.11 -6.42 -9.09
C GLY A 164 9.35 -6.28 -10.40
N LYS A 165 9.37 -7.28 -11.28
CA LYS A 165 8.50 -7.27 -12.47
C LYS A 165 7.07 -7.51 -12.01
N ALA A 166 6.18 -6.63 -12.44
CA ALA A 166 4.81 -6.65 -12.00
C ALA A 166 3.83 -6.57 -13.17
N ALA A 167 2.71 -7.28 -13.07
CA ALA A 167 1.67 -7.35 -14.08
C ALA A 167 0.29 -7.10 -13.46
N VAL A 168 -0.53 -6.33 -14.15
CA VAL A 168 -1.90 -6.07 -13.74
C VAL A 168 -2.80 -7.21 -14.22
N LEU A 169 -3.68 -7.67 -13.33
CA LEU A 169 -4.74 -8.63 -13.60
C LEU A 169 -6.10 -8.06 -13.16
N GLY A 170 -7.18 -8.57 -13.71
CA GLY A 170 -8.56 -8.22 -13.31
C GLY A 170 -9.23 -7.16 -14.19
N ARG A 171 -10.31 -6.55 -13.70
CA ARG A 171 -11.24 -5.74 -14.52
C ARG A 171 -11.03 -4.22 -14.43
N GLY A 172 -10.55 -3.73 -13.29
CA GLY A 172 -10.26 -2.31 -13.07
C GLY A 172 -8.84 -1.91 -13.46
N CYS A 173 -8.33 -0.83 -12.85
CA CYS A 173 -6.98 -0.33 -13.07
C CYS A 173 -6.09 -0.40 -11.82
N VAL A 174 -4.78 -0.41 -12.05
CA VAL A 174 -3.78 0.02 -11.07
C VAL A 174 -3.29 1.40 -11.48
N SER A 175 -3.51 2.40 -10.63
CA SER A 175 -3.01 3.75 -10.80
C SER A 175 -1.64 3.88 -10.15
N VAL A 176 -0.60 4.10 -10.93
CA VAL A 176 0.75 4.44 -10.46
C VAL A 176 0.80 5.95 -10.27
N VAL A 177 1.17 6.40 -9.07
CA VAL A 177 1.28 7.82 -8.71
C VAL A 177 2.71 8.11 -8.29
N ARG A 178 3.37 9.05 -8.96
CA ARG A 178 4.73 9.50 -8.64
C ARG A 178 4.77 11.00 -8.42
N LEU A 179 5.54 11.44 -7.43
CA LEU A 179 5.77 12.86 -7.19
C LEU A 179 6.84 13.37 -8.18
N LEU A 180 6.49 14.40 -8.95
CA LEU A 180 7.44 15.22 -9.69
C LEU A 180 8.03 16.29 -8.78
N GLU A 181 7.14 16.95 -8.03
CA GLU A 181 7.47 17.93 -7.02
C GLU A 181 6.62 17.63 -5.77
N PRO A 182 7.23 17.43 -4.58
CA PRO A 182 6.46 17.13 -3.37
C PRO A 182 5.62 18.32 -2.89
N GLY A 183 5.97 19.54 -3.29
CA GLY A 183 5.33 20.77 -2.83
C GLY A 183 5.64 21.11 -1.37
N ARG A 184 4.90 22.07 -0.81
CA ARG A 184 5.01 22.49 0.58
C ARG A 184 4.07 21.65 1.45
N VAL A 185 4.67 20.86 2.34
CA VAL A 185 3.96 20.02 3.32
C VAL A 185 4.18 20.61 4.71
N ARG A 186 3.13 21.15 5.32
CA ARG A 186 3.15 21.78 6.66
C ARG A 186 1.89 21.39 7.43
N ALA A 187 2.01 21.23 8.74
CA ALA A 187 0.88 20.89 9.59
C ALA A 187 -0.14 22.02 9.65
N GLY A 188 -1.43 21.67 9.59
CA GLY A 188 -2.54 22.63 9.63
C GLY A 188 -2.66 23.51 8.38
N GLN A 189 -1.90 23.21 7.31
CA GLN A 189 -1.93 23.97 6.06
C GLN A 189 -2.30 23.06 4.88
N PRO A 190 -3.08 23.59 3.90
CA PRO A 190 -3.35 22.85 2.68
C PRO A 190 -2.08 22.52 1.91
N LEU A 191 -2.03 21.31 1.35
CA LEU A 191 -0.98 20.89 0.44
C LEU A 191 -0.97 21.82 -0.79
N THR A 192 0.21 22.33 -1.16
CA THR A 192 0.32 23.27 -2.26
C THR A 192 1.65 23.15 -2.99
N GLY A 193 1.64 23.37 -4.31
CA GLY A 193 2.83 23.26 -5.15
C GLY A 193 3.28 21.82 -5.37
N THR A 194 2.42 20.83 -5.12
CA THR A 194 2.73 19.42 -5.42
C THR A 194 2.40 19.16 -6.88
N ARG A 195 3.30 18.48 -7.60
CA ARG A 195 3.06 17.97 -8.95
C ARG A 195 3.25 16.48 -8.95
N VAL A 196 2.34 15.77 -9.62
CA VAL A 196 2.36 14.31 -9.70
C VAL A 196 2.11 13.84 -11.11
N GLU A 197 2.72 12.71 -11.45
CA GLU A 197 2.31 11.90 -12.59
C GLU A 197 1.38 10.79 -12.13
N VAL A 198 0.35 10.54 -12.93
CA VAL A 198 -0.57 9.43 -12.73
C VAL A 198 -0.66 8.62 -14.02
N THR A 199 -0.33 7.34 -13.94
CA THR A 199 -0.52 6.38 -15.05
C THR A 199 -1.50 5.30 -14.63
N ARG A 200 -2.43 4.95 -15.53
CA ARG A 200 -3.39 3.87 -15.30
C ARG A 200 -2.98 2.63 -16.09
N LEU A 201 -2.73 1.54 -15.38
CA LEU A 201 -2.41 0.24 -15.91
C LEU A 201 -3.65 -0.66 -15.84
N ARG A 202 -3.90 -1.42 -16.91
CA ARG A 202 -5.02 -2.37 -17.03
C ARG A 202 -4.46 -3.78 -17.22
N ALA A 203 -5.34 -4.79 -17.18
CA ALA A 203 -4.94 -6.17 -17.41
C ALA A 203 -4.00 -6.31 -18.62
N GLY A 204 -2.89 -7.03 -18.44
CA GLY A 204 -1.85 -7.20 -19.46
C GLY A 204 -0.76 -6.13 -19.47
N HIS A 205 -0.98 -4.97 -18.86
CA HIS A 205 0.08 -3.97 -18.67
C HIS A 205 1.05 -4.40 -17.57
N VAL A 206 2.31 -4.00 -17.75
CA VAL A 206 3.42 -4.32 -16.84
C VAL A 206 4.14 -3.06 -16.35
N LEU A 207 4.80 -3.18 -15.20
CA LEU A 207 5.72 -2.19 -14.65
C LEU A 207 6.85 -2.88 -13.86
N GLU A 208 7.93 -2.18 -13.62
CA GLU A 208 9.04 -2.63 -12.78
C GLU A 208 9.12 -1.81 -11.49
N LEU A 209 9.11 -2.49 -10.36
CA LEU A 209 9.19 -1.94 -9.01
C LEU A 209 10.60 -2.16 -8.43
N PRO A 210 11.05 -1.32 -7.47
CA PRO A 210 10.28 -0.30 -6.74
C PRO A 210 10.10 1.04 -7.48
N GLU A 211 10.82 1.32 -8.56
CA GLU A 211 10.82 2.64 -9.20
C GLU A 211 9.57 2.93 -10.05
N ALA A 212 8.70 1.94 -10.22
CA ALA A 212 7.51 1.98 -11.07
C ALA A 212 7.82 2.43 -12.49
N ARG A 213 8.84 1.83 -13.11
CA ARG A 213 9.17 2.04 -14.52
C ARG A 213 8.13 1.37 -15.42
N HIS A 214 7.64 2.08 -16.41
CA HIS A 214 6.71 1.59 -17.43
C HIS A 214 6.82 2.46 -18.70
N ALA A 215 6.39 1.92 -19.84
CA ALA A 215 6.37 2.64 -21.13
C ALA A 215 5.02 3.32 -21.46
N LEU A 216 4.06 3.27 -20.53
CA LEU A 216 2.71 3.78 -20.74
C LEU A 216 2.62 5.31 -20.55
N PRO A 217 1.68 5.99 -21.23
CA PRO A 217 1.48 7.43 -21.10
C PRO A 217 1.12 7.83 -19.67
N THR A 218 1.66 8.95 -19.21
CA THR A 218 1.40 9.56 -17.90
C THR A 218 0.48 10.77 -18.07
N ARG A 219 -0.29 11.09 -17.03
CA ARG A 219 -1.01 12.36 -16.93
C ARG A 219 -0.48 13.16 -15.76
N GLU A 220 -0.11 14.41 -15.99
CA GLU A 220 0.25 15.30 -14.90
C GLU A 220 -0.98 15.82 -14.16
N ARG A 221 -0.82 16.00 -12.85
CA ARG A 221 -1.76 16.70 -11.96
C ARG A 221 -0.99 17.62 -11.05
N SER A 222 -1.66 18.65 -10.56
CA SER A 222 -1.11 19.54 -9.54
C SER A 222 -2.03 19.69 -8.36
N VAL A 223 -1.46 19.91 -7.18
CA VAL A 223 -2.19 20.31 -5.98
C VAL A 223 -1.83 21.75 -5.64
N SER A 224 -2.85 22.60 -5.54
CA SER A 224 -2.73 23.97 -5.07
C SER A 224 -3.83 24.26 -4.05
N ALA A 225 -3.46 24.85 -2.91
CA ALA A 225 -4.39 25.16 -1.81
C ALA A 225 -5.34 23.98 -1.45
N GLY A 226 -4.80 22.76 -1.38
CA GLY A 226 -5.55 21.55 -1.04
C GLY A 226 -6.51 21.04 -2.13
N ARG A 227 -6.42 21.56 -3.36
CA ARG A 227 -7.24 21.14 -4.50
C ARG A 227 -6.37 20.47 -5.55
N LEU A 228 -6.76 19.27 -5.96
CA LEU A 228 -6.15 18.54 -7.06
C LEU A 228 -6.80 18.99 -8.38
N SER A 229 -6.00 19.36 -9.36
CA SER A 229 -6.46 19.73 -10.71
C SER A 229 -5.67 19.00 -11.79
N GLU A 230 -6.26 18.90 -12.98
CA GLU A 230 -5.51 18.59 -14.18
C GLU A 230 -4.58 19.76 -14.55
N ARG A 231 -3.52 19.44 -15.28
CA ARG A 231 -2.64 20.41 -15.94
C ARG A 231 -2.78 20.26 -17.43
#